data_AF-A0A160P7B7-F1
#
_entry.id   AF-A0A160P7B7-F1
#
_cell.length_a   1.000
_cell.length_b   1.000
_cell.length_c   1.000
_cell.angle_alpha   90.00
_cell.angle_beta   90.00
_cell.angle_gamma   90.00
#
_symmetry.space_group_name_H-M   'P 1'
#
loop_
_entity.id
_entity.type
_entity.pdbx_description
1 polymer ?
#
loop_
_entity_poly.entity_id
_entity_poly.type
_entity_poly.pdbx_seq_one_letter_code
_entity_poly.pdbx_strand_id
1 'polypeptide(L)'
;MPWSLAGDLRAYAAQVAREITGPDGPAVLHLAVALSGSGRPGPQAGAALRAERTRQLRSMLDRARDRGEPAPDAFDVLDHVLAPMYIRVLFGMAPLTPDYVDGLVDRLL
;
A
#
# COMPACT_ATOMS: atom_id res chain seq x y z
N MET A 1 -3.28 -4.04 24.16
CA MET A 1 -3.64 -2.66 23.76
C MET A 1 -4.39 -2.75 22.46
N PRO A 2 -5.60 -2.17 22.29
CA PRO A 2 -6.17 -2.07 20.95
C PRO A 2 -5.18 -1.29 20.08
N TRP A 3 -4.89 -1.81 18.89
CA TRP A 3 -4.03 -1.13 17.93
C TRP A 3 -4.69 0.19 17.51
N SER A 4 -3.93 1.30 17.50
CA SER A 4 -4.40 2.59 16.99
C SER A 4 -4.38 2.59 15.46
N LEU A 5 -5.16 3.45 14.81
CA LEU A 5 -5.12 3.65 13.36
C LEU A 5 -3.69 3.89 12.84
N ALA A 6 -2.93 4.74 13.55
CA ALA A 6 -1.55 5.03 13.20
C ALA A 6 -0.64 3.80 13.33
N GLY A 7 -0.85 2.96 14.35
CA GLY A 7 -0.13 1.69 14.51
C GLY A 7 -0.49 0.67 13.43
N ASP A 8 -1.79 0.55 13.13
CA ASP A 8 -2.33 -0.33 12.09
C ASP A 8 -1.76 0.05 10.70
N LEU A 9 -1.76 1.33 10.35
CA LEU A 9 -1.22 1.84 9.09
C LEU A 9 0.28 1.62 8.96
N ARG A 10 1.06 1.88 10.02
CA ARG A 10 2.52 1.61 10.01
C ARG A 10 2.82 0.12 9.85
N ALA A 11 2.10 -0.74 10.57
CA ALA A 11 2.25 -2.19 10.45
C ALA A 11 1.93 -2.68 9.03
N TYR A 12 0.83 -2.16 8.46
CA TYR A 12 0.44 -2.44 7.08
C TYR A 12 1.48 -1.97 6.07
N ALA A 13 1.92 -0.72 6.16
CA ALA A 13 2.90 -0.15 5.24
C ALA A 13 4.25 -0.88 5.31
N ALA A 14 4.71 -1.21 6.52
CA ALA A 14 5.91 -2.02 6.71
C ALA A 14 5.78 -3.44 6.13
N GLN A 15 4.59 -4.05 6.23
CA GLN A 15 4.34 -5.34 5.59
C GLN A 15 4.40 -5.22 4.07
N VAL A 16 3.72 -4.25 3.48
CA VAL A 16 3.75 -4.04 2.03
C VAL A 16 5.18 -3.75 1.56
N ALA A 17 5.96 -2.95 2.31
CA ALA A 17 7.36 -2.69 2.00
C ALA A 17 8.17 -3.99 1.89
N ARG A 18 8.05 -4.88 2.89
CA ARG A 18 8.71 -6.21 2.87
C ARG A 18 8.26 -7.06 1.68
N GLU A 19 6.98 -7.04 1.33
CA GLU A 19 6.44 -7.78 0.18
C GLU A 19 7.07 -7.31 -1.14
N ILE A 20 7.07 -5.98 -1.38
CA ILE A 20 7.50 -5.42 -2.67
C ILE A 20 9.03 -5.28 -2.81
N THR A 21 9.78 -5.36 -1.71
CA THR A 21 11.26 -5.43 -1.74
C THR A 21 11.80 -6.83 -1.52
N GLY A 22 10.93 -7.84 -1.33
CA GLY A 22 11.33 -9.24 -1.23
C GLY A 22 11.92 -9.78 -2.55
N PRO A 23 12.46 -11.02 -2.56
CA PRO A 23 13.17 -11.59 -3.70
C PRO A 23 12.42 -11.46 -5.04
N ASP A 24 11.11 -11.73 -5.04
CA ASP A 24 10.27 -11.67 -6.23
C ASP A 24 9.42 -10.39 -6.31
N GLY A 25 9.39 -9.60 -5.24
CA GLY A 25 8.50 -8.45 -5.06
C GLY A 25 8.60 -7.41 -6.17
N PRO A 26 9.82 -6.93 -6.51
CA PRO A 26 10.00 -5.98 -7.59
C PRO A 26 9.52 -6.52 -8.93
N ALA A 27 9.84 -7.78 -9.26
CA ALA A 27 9.43 -8.40 -10.53
C ALA A 27 7.90 -8.50 -10.66
N VAL A 28 7.22 -8.92 -9.58
CA VAL A 28 5.75 -8.98 -9.52
C VAL A 28 5.13 -7.59 -9.68
N LEU A 29 5.70 -6.57 -9.03
CA LEU A 29 5.19 -5.19 -9.12
C LEU A 29 5.32 -4.64 -10.55
N HIS A 30 6.47 -4.84 -11.20
CA HIS A 30 6.68 -4.44 -12.60
C HIS A 30 5.70 -5.15 -13.53
N LEU A 31 5.50 -6.46 -13.35
CA LEU A 31 4.56 -7.23 -14.14
C LEU A 31 3.12 -6.73 -13.96
N ALA A 32 2.70 -6.45 -12.72
CA ALA A 32 1.37 -5.93 -12.43
C ALA A 32 1.11 -4.58 -13.13
N VAL A 33 2.11 -3.69 -13.17
CA VAL A 33 2.03 -2.42 -13.91
C VAL A 33 1.96 -2.65 -15.41
N ALA A 34 2.84 -3.49 -15.95
CA ALA A 34 2.87 -3.80 -17.39
C ALA A 34 1.53 -4.39 -17.89
N LEU A 35 0.90 -5.25 -17.08
CA LEU A 35 -0.40 -5.86 -17.38
C LEU A 35 -1.58 -4.89 -17.21
N SER A 36 -1.44 -3.86 -16.37
CA SER A 36 -2.52 -2.89 -16.11
C SER A 36 -2.91 -2.06 -17.33
N GLY A 37 -2.00 -1.85 -18.30
CA GLY A 37 -2.21 -1.01 -19.49
C GLY A 37 -2.48 -1.75 -20.80
N SER A 38 -2.42 -3.10 -20.83
CA SER A 38 -2.20 -3.84 -22.08
C SER A 38 -3.45 -4.35 -22.83
N GLY A 39 -4.69 -4.11 -22.37
CA GLY A 39 -5.95 -4.40 -23.09
C GLY A 39 -6.31 -5.87 -23.39
N ARG A 40 -5.34 -6.80 -23.53
CA ARG A 40 -5.47 -8.28 -23.44
C ARG A 40 -5.51 -8.71 -21.97
N PRO A 41 -5.95 -9.91 -21.50
CA PRO A 41 -6.44 -10.17 -20.12
C PRO A 41 -5.63 -9.71 -18.88
N GLY A 42 -4.49 -9.04 -19.03
CA GLY A 42 -3.79 -8.20 -18.07
C GLY A 42 -4.57 -7.10 -17.30
N PRO A 43 -5.67 -6.47 -17.79
CA PRO A 43 -6.48 -5.57 -16.97
C PRO A 43 -6.97 -6.22 -15.68
N GLN A 44 -7.15 -7.55 -15.68
CA GLN A 44 -7.62 -8.30 -14.52
C GLN A 44 -6.55 -8.38 -13.43
N ALA A 45 -5.27 -8.50 -13.77
CA ALA A 45 -4.19 -8.62 -12.76
C ALA A 45 -3.97 -7.31 -12.01
N GLY A 46 -3.88 -6.19 -12.74
CA GLY A 46 -3.79 -4.86 -12.14
C GLY A 46 -5.03 -4.48 -11.34
N ALA A 47 -6.21 -4.78 -11.85
CA ALA A 47 -7.47 -4.56 -11.14
C ALA A 47 -7.58 -5.45 -9.89
N ALA A 48 -7.14 -6.70 -9.94
CA ALA A 48 -7.16 -7.61 -8.80
C ALA A 48 -6.21 -7.16 -7.69
N LEU A 49 -4.99 -6.73 -8.04
CA LEU A 49 -4.04 -6.19 -7.05
C LEU A 49 -4.61 -4.94 -6.37
N ARG A 50 -5.16 -4.00 -7.15
CA ARG A 50 -5.83 -2.81 -6.59
C ARG A 50 -7.01 -3.19 -5.71
N ALA A 51 -7.88 -4.08 -6.17
CA ALA A 51 -9.06 -4.51 -5.41
C ALA A 51 -8.68 -5.20 -4.09
N GLU A 52 -7.62 -6.01 -4.08
CA GLU A 52 -7.13 -6.64 -2.86
C GLU A 52 -6.57 -5.63 -1.87
N ARG A 53 -5.73 -4.68 -2.33
CA ARG A 53 -5.22 -3.60 -1.47
C ARG A 53 -6.37 -2.76 -0.89
N THR A 54 -7.34 -2.38 -1.72
CA THR A 54 -8.52 -1.64 -1.26
C THR A 54 -9.34 -2.44 -0.24
N ARG A 55 -9.51 -3.76 -0.41
CA ARG A 55 -10.19 -4.61 0.58
C ARG A 55 -9.47 -4.61 1.93
N GLN A 56 -8.16 -4.85 1.92
CA GLN A 56 -7.33 -4.89 3.13
C GLN A 56 -7.42 -3.56 3.90
N LEU A 57 -7.28 -2.46 3.16
CA LEU A 57 -7.37 -1.11 3.72
C LEU A 57 -8.75 -0.82 4.31
N ARG A 58 -9.84 -1.10 3.57
CA ARG A 58 -11.21 -0.87 4.07
C ARG A 58 -11.46 -1.59 5.38
N SER A 59 -11.13 -2.88 5.45
CA SER A 59 -11.32 -3.67 6.67
C SER A 59 -10.61 -3.04 7.89
N MET A 60 -9.40 -2.53 7.71
CA MET A 60 -8.64 -1.86 8.76
C MET A 60 -9.21 -0.49 9.14
N LEU A 61 -9.54 0.32 8.14
CA LEU A 61 -10.08 1.68 8.33
C LEU A 61 -11.47 1.63 8.98
N ASP A 62 -12.31 0.66 8.62
CA ASP A 62 -13.63 0.48 9.23
C ASP A 62 -13.51 0.14 10.72
N ARG A 63 -12.57 -0.73 11.11
CA ARG A 63 -12.27 -0.99 12.53
C ARG A 63 -11.81 0.25 13.28
N ALA A 64 -11.11 1.17 12.62
CA ALA A 64 -10.69 2.43 13.23
C ALA A 64 -11.87 3.40 13.40
N ARG A 65 -12.78 3.46 12.40
CA ARG A 65 -14.04 4.21 12.50
C ARG A 65 -14.93 3.72 13.63
N ASP A 66 -15.03 2.39 13.81
CA ASP A 66 -15.79 1.78 14.90
C ASP A 66 -15.25 2.17 16.28
N ARG A 67 -13.95 2.52 16.37
CA ARG A 67 -13.31 3.05 17.58
C ARG A 67 -13.44 4.58 17.73
N GLY A 68 -14.05 5.26 16.76
CA GLY A 68 -14.18 6.73 16.72
C GLY A 68 -12.92 7.46 16.26
N GLU A 69 -11.95 6.77 15.65
CA GLU A 69 -10.75 7.39 15.09
C GLU A 69 -11.05 8.05 13.72
N PRO A 70 -10.40 9.18 13.37
CA PRO A 70 -10.61 9.87 12.10
C PRO A 70 -9.92 9.15 10.94
N ALA A 71 -10.46 8.00 10.53
CA ALA A 71 -9.86 7.15 9.51
C ALA A 71 -9.98 7.75 8.08
N PRO A 72 -8.86 7.87 7.33
CA PRO A 72 -8.88 8.38 5.95
C PRO A 72 -9.60 7.44 4.98
N ASP A 73 -9.84 7.86 3.75
CA ASP A 73 -10.35 6.96 2.71
C ASP A 73 -9.27 5.94 2.28
N ALA A 74 -9.71 4.79 1.78
CA ALA A 74 -8.79 3.77 1.27
C ALA A 74 -7.95 4.28 0.09
N PHE A 75 -8.49 5.18 -0.74
CA PHE A 75 -7.74 5.81 -1.82
C PHE A 75 -6.71 6.81 -1.29
N ASP A 76 -6.98 7.52 -0.20
CA ASP A 76 -5.96 8.39 0.41
C ASP A 76 -4.75 7.57 0.88
N VAL A 77 -4.97 6.41 1.50
CA VAL A 77 -3.86 5.51 1.88
C VAL A 77 -3.13 4.98 0.64
N LEU A 78 -3.87 4.65 -0.42
CA LEU A 78 -3.27 4.17 -1.67
C LEU A 78 -2.37 5.27 -2.29
N ASP A 79 -2.87 6.49 -2.39
CA ASP A 79 -2.22 7.60 -3.09
C ASP A 79 -1.06 8.20 -2.27
N HIS A 80 -1.20 8.27 -0.95
CA HIS A 80 -0.21 8.92 -0.08
C HIS A 80 0.81 7.96 0.54
N VAL A 81 0.49 6.66 0.66
CA VAL A 81 1.40 5.66 1.26
C VAL A 81 1.88 4.66 0.23
N LEU A 82 0.97 3.97 -0.46
CA LEU A 82 1.37 2.87 -1.35
C LEU A 82 2.01 3.35 -2.65
N ALA A 83 1.46 4.39 -3.29
CA ALA A 83 1.98 4.89 -4.57
C ALA A 83 3.43 5.39 -4.47
N PRO A 84 3.84 6.20 -3.45
CA PRO A 84 5.24 6.59 -3.29
C PRO A 84 6.19 5.40 -3.08
N MET A 85 5.74 4.36 -2.37
CA MET A 85 6.52 3.13 -2.18
C MET A 85 6.68 2.37 -3.50
N TYR A 86 5.59 2.20 -4.26
CA TYR A 86 5.61 1.52 -5.55
C TYR A 86 6.50 2.24 -6.56
N ILE A 87 6.42 3.56 -6.64
CA ILE A 87 7.28 4.37 -7.54
C ILE A 87 8.76 4.15 -7.20
N ARG A 88 9.14 4.16 -5.93
CA ARG A 88 10.54 3.91 -5.55
C ARG A 88 11.04 2.54 -5.99
N VAL A 89 10.22 1.50 -5.83
CA VAL A 89 10.59 0.13 -6.25
C VAL A 89 10.63 0.00 -7.77
N LEU A 90 9.62 0.54 -8.47
CA LEU A 90 9.53 0.49 -9.94
C LEU A 90 10.69 1.21 -10.62
N PHE A 91 11.18 2.30 -10.03
CA PHE A 91 12.28 3.07 -10.61
C PHE A 91 13.64 2.80 -9.96
N GLY A 92 13.75 1.81 -9.09
CA GLY A 92 15.00 1.48 -8.40
C GLY A 92 15.58 2.66 -7.61
N MET A 93 14.72 3.48 -7.00
CA MET A 93 15.11 4.65 -6.22
C MET A 93 15.65 4.25 -4.84
N ALA A 94 15.92 5.25 -3.99
CA ALA A 94 16.35 5.06 -2.61
C ALA A 94 15.47 4.03 -1.86
N PRO A 95 16.07 3.19 -1.00
CA PRO A 95 15.39 2.08 -0.33
C PRO A 95 14.22 2.55 0.54
N LEU A 96 13.26 1.65 0.75
CA LEU A 96 12.13 1.85 1.66
C LEU A 96 12.58 1.60 3.10
N THR A 97 13.32 2.56 3.67
CA THR A 97 13.71 2.49 5.09
C THR A 97 12.47 2.57 5.98
N PRO A 98 12.50 2.00 7.21
CA PRO A 98 11.41 2.13 8.17
C PRO A 98 11.00 3.60 8.39
N ASP A 99 11.97 4.50 8.59
CA ASP A 99 11.71 5.94 8.78
C ASP A 99 11.00 6.57 7.58
N TYR A 100 11.35 6.18 6.35
CA TYR A 100 10.67 6.68 5.15
C TYR A 100 9.22 6.20 5.09
N VAL A 101 8.99 4.92 5.40
CA VAL A 101 7.66 4.31 5.39
C VAL A 101 6.77 4.90 6.48
N ASP A 102 7.29 5.04 7.71
CA ASP A 102 6.57 5.67 8.81
C ASP A 102 6.27 7.14 8.52
N GLY A 103 7.23 7.86 7.91
CA GLY A 103 7.02 9.26 7.49
C GLY A 103 6.00 9.44 6.35
N LEU A 104 5.62 8.40 5.61
CA LEU A 104 4.48 8.46 4.69
C LEU A 104 3.15 8.39 5.47
N VAL A 105 3.08 7.52 6.47
CA VAL A 105 1.90 7.42 7.36
C VAL A 105 1.70 8.72 8.14
N ASP A 106 2.79 9.30 8.67
CA ASP A 106 2.74 10.56 9.42
C ASP A 106 2.31 11.77 8.60
N ARG A 107 2.46 11.73 7.27
CA ARG A 107 1.99 12.81 6.39
C ARG A 107 0.52 12.66 5.98
N LEU A 108 -0.01 11.45 6.08
CA LEU A 108 -1.41 11.15 5.74
C LEU A 108 -2.35 11.48 6.91
N LEU A 109 -1.91 11.20 8.14
CA LEU A 109 -2.67 11.43 9.37
C LEU A 109 -2.52 12.86 9.89
#